data_AF-A0A3E0GUW4-F1
#
_entry.id   AF-A0A3E0GUW4-F1
#
_cell.length_a   1.000
_cell.length_b   1.000
_cell.length_c   1.000
_cell.angle_alpha   90.00
_cell.angle_beta   90.00
_cell.angle_gamma   90.00
#
_symmetry.space_group_name_H-M   'P 1'
#
loop_
_entity.id
_entity.type
_entity.pdbx_description
1 polymer ?
#
loop_
_entity_poly.entity_id
_entity_poly.type
_entity_poly.pdbx_seq_one_letter_code
_entity_poly.pdbx_strand_id
1 'polypeptide(L)'
;MTDNTARGLGLFGALGTTFDLFHESLDHWFQTSWMACNKRRHGDQRVYRDGVPVGAEPDDRAGQPTLTASQLGRRACTAHVAVYTAGQIAAATAVTRMLGYRLPPSAVLAGAAITAGTHWLLDRGPTLTRLAALAGRSEYLASVTVVRQPDGAAEQHGAGTAWNEMDRSAHRLLGWVATAVTVILALTKGHRS
;
A
#
# COMPACT_ATOMS: atom_id res chain seq x y z
N MET A 1 -29.94 -16.25 -13.42
CA MET A 1 -29.23 -15.53 -12.33
C MET A 1 -30.27 -14.73 -11.58
N THR A 2 -30.27 -14.76 -10.24
CA THR A 2 -31.08 -13.82 -9.47
C THR A 2 -30.49 -12.42 -9.64
N ASP A 3 -31.33 -11.39 -9.55
CA ASP A 3 -30.94 -9.98 -9.68
C ASP A 3 -29.74 -9.62 -8.76
N ASN A 4 -29.72 -10.22 -7.57
CA ASN A 4 -28.63 -10.07 -6.60
C ASN A 4 -27.28 -10.64 -7.05
N THR A 5 -27.26 -11.75 -7.80
CA THR A 5 -26.00 -12.30 -8.31
C THR A 5 -25.40 -11.37 -9.37
N ALA A 6 -26.23 -10.85 -10.29
CA ALA A 6 -25.78 -9.90 -11.30
C ALA A 6 -25.26 -8.61 -10.66
N ARG A 7 -26.02 -8.05 -9.71
CA ARG A 7 -25.64 -6.85 -8.95
C ARG A 7 -24.36 -7.03 -8.15
N GLY A 8 -24.19 -8.19 -7.49
CA GLY A 8 -23.00 -8.49 -6.72
C GLY A 8 -21.74 -8.60 -7.58
N LEU A 9 -21.84 -9.30 -8.72
CA LEU A 9 -20.74 -9.40 -9.68
C LEU A 9 -20.38 -8.03 -10.27
N GLY A 10 -21.38 -7.22 -10.64
CA GLY A 10 -21.17 -5.87 -11.15
C GLY A 10 -20.48 -4.95 -10.15
N LEU A 11 -20.91 -4.98 -8.87
CA LEU A 11 -20.30 -4.17 -7.81
C LEU A 11 -18.87 -4.64 -7.51
N PHE A 12 -18.64 -5.96 -7.45
CA PHE A 12 -17.31 -6.53 -7.24
C PHE A 12 -16.33 -6.14 -8.36
N GLY A 13 -16.76 -6.25 -9.62
CA GLY A 13 -15.96 -5.81 -10.76
C GLY A 13 -15.68 -4.30 -10.75
N ALA A 14 -16.71 -3.47 -10.52
CA ALA A 14 -16.54 -2.01 -10.49
C ALA A 14 -15.57 -1.55 -9.39
N LEU A 15 -15.72 -2.09 -8.18
CA LEU A 15 -14.86 -1.75 -7.05
C LEU A 15 -13.44 -2.32 -7.21
N GLY A 16 -13.30 -3.55 -7.70
CA GLY A 16 -11.99 -4.15 -7.92
C GLY A 16 -11.17 -3.40 -8.97
N THR A 17 -11.79 -3.05 -10.10
CA THR A 17 -11.14 -2.23 -11.13
C THR A 17 -10.83 -0.81 -10.63
N THR A 18 -11.73 -0.21 -9.84
CA THR A 18 -11.46 1.10 -9.22
C THR A 18 -10.24 1.02 -8.30
N PHE A 19 -10.18 -0.02 -7.47
CA PHE A 19 -9.04 -0.26 -6.59
C PHE A 19 -7.74 -0.35 -7.40
N ASP A 20 -7.68 -1.19 -8.44
CA ASP A 20 -6.45 -1.43 -9.21
C ASP A 20 -5.95 -0.16 -9.90
N LEU A 21 -6.84 0.62 -10.53
CA LEU A 21 -6.48 1.85 -11.23
C LEU A 21 -5.97 2.95 -10.28
N PHE A 22 -6.65 3.12 -9.15
CA PHE A 22 -6.31 4.18 -8.20
C PHE A 22 -5.15 3.77 -7.29
N HIS A 23 -4.96 2.48 -7.00
CA HIS A 23 -3.84 2.01 -6.20
C HIS A 23 -2.50 2.47 -6.80
N GLU A 24 -2.24 2.14 -8.06
CA GLU A 24 -0.99 2.51 -8.73
C GLU A 24 -0.82 4.04 -8.82
N SER A 25 -1.93 4.74 -9.09
CA SER A 25 -1.91 6.20 -9.15
C SER A 25 -1.54 6.81 -7.79
N LEU A 26 -2.13 6.31 -6.70
CA LEU A 26 -1.88 6.79 -5.35
C LEU A 26 -0.45 6.51 -4.88
N ASP A 27 0.08 5.33 -5.19
CA ASP A 27 1.44 4.94 -4.81
C ASP A 27 2.54 5.65 -5.62
N HIS A 28 2.24 6.09 -6.83
CA HIS A 28 3.26 6.69 -7.70
C HIS A 28 3.13 8.19 -7.90
N TRP A 29 1.91 8.73 -7.95
CA TRP A 29 1.67 10.14 -8.28
C TRP A 29 1.27 10.98 -7.06
N PHE A 30 0.54 10.40 -6.11
CA PHE A 30 0.08 11.13 -4.91
C PHE A 30 0.97 10.90 -3.70
N GLN A 31 1.69 9.78 -3.67
CA GLN A 31 2.75 9.54 -2.69
C GLN A 31 3.90 10.54 -2.92
N THR A 32 4.33 11.21 -1.86
CA THR A 32 5.49 12.10 -1.93
C THR A 32 6.81 11.32 -1.99
N SER A 33 7.85 11.90 -2.59
CA SER A 33 9.19 11.31 -2.59
C SER A 33 9.70 11.05 -1.17
N TRP A 34 9.35 11.91 -0.21
CA TRP A 34 9.69 11.69 1.20
C TRP A 34 9.07 10.41 1.75
N MET A 35 7.79 10.15 1.48
CA MET A 35 7.13 8.91 1.87
C MET A 35 7.81 7.71 1.21
N ALA A 36 8.13 7.81 -0.08
CA ALA A 36 8.77 6.74 -0.86
C ALA A 36 10.14 6.34 -0.33
N CYS A 37 11.01 7.31 -0.13
CA CYS A 37 12.38 7.07 0.29
C CYS A 37 12.49 6.62 1.75
N ASN A 38 11.45 6.83 2.57
CA ASN A 38 11.52 6.59 4.00
C ASN A 38 10.64 5.45 4.51
N LYS A 39 9.52 5.10 3.85
CA LYS A 39 8.52 4.14 4.38
C LYS A 39 9.06 2.75 4.71
N ARG A 40 10.21 2.36 4.17
CA ARG A 40 10.89 1.06 4.40
C ARG A 40 12.07 1.11 5.38
N ARG A 41 12.37 2.26 5.99
CA ARG A 41 13.52 2.39 6.90
C ARG A 41 13.31 1.67 8.22
N HIS A 42 14.35 1.01 8.72
CA HIS A 42 14.40 0.33 10.01
C HIS A 42 15.75 0.59 10.69
N GLY A 43 15.82 0.32 11.99
CA GLY A 43 17.02 0.47 12.82
C GLY A 43 16.94 1.62 13.82
N ASP A 44 17.90 1.62 14.74
CA ASP A 44 17.99 2.58 15.85
C ASP A 44 18.93 3.76 15.57
N GLN A 45 19.64 3.69 14.44
CA GLN A 45 20.46 4.80 13.95
C GLN A 45 19.65 6.10 13.88
N ARG A 46 20.25 7.18 14.38
CA ARG A 46 19.64 8.50 14.39
C ARG A 46 19.72 9.11 13.00
N VAL A 47 18.58 9.64 12.56
CA VAL A 47 18.42 10.31 11.28
C VAL A 47 17.66 11.62 11.49
N TYR A 48 17.89 12.59 10.62
CA TYR A 48 17.06 13.78 10.51
C TYR A 48 15.73 13.46 9.83
N ARG A 49 14.80 14.43 9.81
CA ARG A 49 13.46 14.26 9.23
C ARG A 49 13.49 13.94 7.74
N ASP A 50 14.47 14.43 7.00
CA ASP A 50 14.68 14.13 5.58
C ASP A 50 15.29 12.73 5.34
N GLY A 51 15.76 12.07 6.40
CA GLY A 51 16.40 10.77 6.34
C GLY A 51 17.93 10.82 6.21
N VAL A 52 18.57 11.97 6.32
CA VAL A 52 20.04 12.02 6.40
C VAL A 52 20.50 11.41 7.74
N PRO A 53 21.43 10.45 7.76
CA PRO A 53 22.02 9.94 9.00
C PRO A 53 22.78 11.03 9.75
N VAL A 54 22.69 11.03 11.08
CA VAL A 54 23.49 11.94 11.92
C VAL A 54 24.98 11.55 11.81
N GLY A 55 25.84 12.55 11.59
CA GLY A 55 27.26 12.40 11.29
C GLY A 55 27.58 12.23 9.81
N ALA A 56 26.57 12.22 8.93
CA ALA A 56 26.73 12.15 7.47
C ALA A 56 26.21 13.42 6.77
N GLU A 57 25.78 14.42 7.53
CA GLU A 57 25.35 15.71 7.02
C GLU A 57 26.50 16.50 6.36
N PRO A 58 26.25 17.17 5.21
CA PRO A 58 27.25 18.00 4.55
C PRO A 58 27.50 19.33 5.27
N ASP A 59 26.52 19.80 6.06
CA ASP A 59 26.54 21.05 6.81
C ASP A 59 26.26 20.79 8.30
N ASP A 60 26.63 21.71 9.19
CA ASP A 60 26.30 21.60 10.62
C ASP A 60 24.78 21.69 10.83
N ARG A 61 24.21 20.64 11.42
CA ARG A 61 22.79 20.51 11.75
C ARG A 61 22.56 20.32 13.24
N ALA A 62 23.50 20.75 14.08
CA ALA A 62 23.37 20.75 15.53
C ALA A 62 22.05 21.40 15.97
N GLY A 63 21.35 20.73 16.89
CA GLY A 63 20.07 21.20 17.42
C GLY A 63 18.82 20.87 16.59
N GLN A 64 18.95 20.38 15.36
CA GLN A 64 17.78 19.89 14.62
C GLN A 64 17.24 18.58 15.24
N PRO A 65 15.91 18.39 15.29
CA PRO A 65 15.32 17.21 15.90
C PRO A 65 15.63 15.95 15.09
N THR A 66 16.10 14.91 15.78
CA THR A 66 16.39 13.60 15.21
C THR A 66 15.41 12.54 15.71
N LEU A 67 15.31 11.46 14.96
CA LEU A 67 14.51 10.28 15.29
C LEU A 67 15.26 9.02 14.86
N THR A 68 14.85 7.84 15.34
CA THR A 68 15.43 6.60 14.82
C THR A 68 14.94 6.34 13.40
N ALA A 69 15.73 5.63 12.59
CA ALA A 69 15.33 5.21 11.25
C ALA A 69 14.00 4.44 11.26
N SER A 70 13.77 3.59 12.27
CA SER A 70 12.50 2.91 12.49
C SER A 70 11.33 3.86 12.75
N GLN A 71 11.52 4.91 13.56
CA GLN A 71 10.49 5.92 13.81
C GLN A 71 10.16 6.70 12.52
N LEU A 72 11.19 7.06 11.75
CA LEU A 72 11.00 7.76 10.48
C LEU A 72 10.21 6.89 9.50
N GLY A 73 10.59 5.62 9.36
CA GLY A 73 9.93 4.70 8.46
C GLY A 73 8.47 4.42 8.83
N ARG A 74 8.14 4.30 10.12
CA ARG A 74 6.73 4.20 10.56
C ARG A 74 5.93 5.45 10.20
N ARG A 75 6.49 6.65 10.45
CA ARG A 75 5.80 7.91 10.12
C ARG A 75 5.56 8.05 8.62
N ALA A 76 6.58 7.77 7.81
CA ALA A 76 6.47 7.81 6.36
C ALA A 76 5.44 6.81 5.82
N CYS A 77 5.46 5.58 6.33
CA CYS A 77 4.49 4.55 5.94
C CYS A 77 3.06 4.89 6.38
N THR A 78 2.87 5.40 7.60
CA THR A 78 1.54 5.83 8.07
C THR A 78 1.01 7.00 7.25
N ALA A 79 1.84 7.99 6.94
CA ALA A 79 1.44 9.13 6.12
C ALA A 79 1.07 8.68 4.69
N HIS A 80 1.85 7.78 4.11
CA HIS A 80 1.56 7.13 2.83
C HIS A 80 0.18 6.45 2.84
N VAL A 81 -0.02 5.54 3.79
CA VAL A 81 -1.26 4.76 3.92
C VAL A 81 -2.46 5.67 4.18
N ALA A 82 -2.30 6.78 4.89
CA ALA A 82 -3.37 7.75 5.10
C ALA A 82 -3.82 8.42 3.79
N VAL A 83 -2.87 8.89 2.97
CA VAL A 83 -3.15 9.48 1.64
C VAL A 83 -3.80 8.44 0.73
N TYR A 84 -3.20 7.25 0.67
CA TYR A 84 -3.71 6.11 -0.09
C TYR A 84 -5.15 5.76 0.32
N THR A 85 -5.42 5.61 1.61
CA THR A 85 -6.75 5.21 2.12
C THR A 85 -7.79 6.26 1.80
N ALA A 86 -7.46 7.55 1.99
CA ALA A 86 -8.35 8.65 1.65
C ALA A 86 -8.68 8.67 0.15
N GLY A 87 -7.65 8.48 -0.70
CA GLY A 87 -7.81 8.39 -2.15
C GLY A 87 -8.70 7.23 -2.59
N GLN A 88 -8.47 6.03 -2.06
CA GLN A 88 -9.27 4.84 -2.39
C GLN A 88 -10.73 4.97 -1.94
N ILE A 89 -10.98 5.50 -0.74
CA ILE A 89 -12.35 5.75 -0.27
C ILE A 89 -13.05 6.77 -1.18
N ALA A 90 -12.36 7.85 -1.55
CA ALA A 90 -12.92 8.87 -2.43
C ALA A 90 -13.24 8.30 -3.82
N ALA A 91 -12.32 7.55 -4.43
CA ALA A 91 -12.49 6.93 -5.73
C ALA A 91 -13.64 5.92 -5.74
N ALA A 92 -13.65 4.98 -4.80
CA ALA A 92 -14.72 3.99 -4.66
C ALA A 92 -16.08 4.68 -4.48
N THR A 93 -16.16 5.68 -3.61
CA THR A 93 -17.39 6.43 -3.36
C THR A 93 -17.88 7.18 -4.61
N ALA A 94 -16.97 7.83 -5.34
CA ALA A 94 -17.28 8.57 -6.56
C ALA A 94 -17.81 7.62 -7.64
N VAL A 95 -17.08 6.55 -7.93
CA VAL A 95 -17.46 5.56 -8.96
C VAL A 95 -18.80 4.92 -8.63
N THR A 96 -19.01 4.45 -7.40
CA THR A 96 -20.31 3.83 -7.07
C THR A 96 -21.45 4.82 -7.17
N ARG A 97 -21.25 6.07 -6.73
CA ARG A 97 -22.28 7.12 -6.85
C ARG A 97 -22.62 7.45 -8.30
N MET A 98 -21.61 7.53 -9.17
CA MET A 98 -21.81 7.71 -10.62
C MET A 98 -22.61 6.57 -11.24
N LEU A 99 -22.42 5.34 -10.76
CA LEU A 99 -23.16 4.15 -11.19
C LEU A 99 -24.53 3.99 -10.49
N GLY A 100 -24.99 5.00 -9.74
CA GLY A 100 -26.27 4.96 -9.04
C GLY A 100 -26.29 4.08 -7.78
N TYR A 101 -25.13 3.61 -7.31
CA TYR A 101 -24.99 2.77 -6.13
C TYR A 101 -24.43 3.54 -4.93
N ARG A 102 -25.11 3.48 -3.78
CA ARG A 102 -24.60 4.04 -2.52
C ARG A 102 -24.09 2.94 -1.61
N LEU A 103 -22.79 2.92 -1.35
CA LEU A 103 -22.19 1.98 -0.42
C LEU A 103 -22.55 2.34 1.03
N PRO A 104 -22.92 1.36 1.87
CA PRO A 104 -23.05 1.59 3.30
C PRO A 104 -21.70 2.02 3.90
N PRO A 105 -21.63 3.09 4.72
CA PRO A 105 -20.37 3.60 5.27
C PRO A 105 -19.55 2.52 6.00
N SER A 106 -20.23 1.66 6.76
CA SER A 106 -19.56 0.54 7.46
C SER A 106 -18.90 -0.48 6.52
N ALA A 107 -19.45 -0.70 5.31
CA ALA A 107 -18.86 -1.63 4.35
C ALA A 107 -17.61 -1.03 3.70
N VAL A 108 -17.64 0.29 3.45
CA VAL A 108 -16.47 1.06 3.00
C VAL A 108 -15.38 1.05 4.06
N LEU A 109 -15.72 1.35 5.32
CA LEU A 109 -14.76 1.37 6.43
C LEU A 109 -14.14 0.00 6.69
N ALA A 110 -14.90 -1.09 6.58
CA ALA A 110 -14.38 -2.44 6.73
C ALA A 110 -13.34 -2.78 5.64
N GLY A 111 -13.67 -2.51 4.37
CA GLY A 111 -12.72 -2.70 3.27
C GLY A 111 -11.48 -1.83 3.42
N ALA A 112 -11.67 -0.55 3.73
CA ALA A 112 -10.58 0.40 3.92
C ALA A 112 -9.66 0.01 5.09
N ALA A 113 -10.21 -0.52 6.19
CA ALA A 113 -9.41 -0.98 7.32
C ALA A 113 -8.54 -2.19 6.93
N ILE A 114 -9.10 -3.14 6.16
CA ILE A 114 -8.35 -4.29 5.64
C ILE A 114 -7.22 -3.80 4.75
N THR A 115 -7.52 -3.00 3.72
CA THR A 115 -6.51 -2.53 2.77
C THR A 115 -5.46 -1.68 3.47
N ALA A 116 -5.84 -0.71 4.31
CA ALA A 116 -4.89 0.14 5.03
C ALA A 116 -3.94 -0.67 5.93
N GLY A 117 -4.49 -1.65 6.67
CA GLY A 117 -3.70 -2.50 7.56
C GLY A 117 -2.72 -3.38 6.79
N THR A 118 -3.19 -4.04 5.72
CA THR A 118 -2.32 -4.88 4.90
C THR A 118 -1.28 -4.07 4.15
N HIS A 119 -1.66 -2.91 3.61
CA HIS A 119 -0.78 -1.99 2.89
C HIS A 119 0.33 -1.50 3.81
N TRP A 120 -0.02 -1.06 5.03
CA TRP A 120 0.97 -0.64 6.02
C TRP A 120 1.97 -1.76 6.35
N LEU A 121 1.49 -3.00 6.53
CA LEU A 121 2.36 -4.13 6.86
C LEU A 121 3.30 -4.52 5.71
N LEU A 122 2.81 -4.51 4.47
CA LEU A 122 3.59 -4.86 3.29
C LEU A 122 4.62 -3.76 2.97
N ASP A 123 4.20 -2.50 2.98
CA ASP A 123 5.09 -1.37 2.66
C ASP A 123 6.24 -1.19 3.64
N ARG A 124 6.13 -1.73 4.85
CA ARG A 124 7.25 -1.77 5.79
C ARG A 124 8.33 -2.77 5.36
N GLY A 125 7.99 -3.84 4.65
CA GLY A 125 8.92 -4.78 4.02
C GLY A 125 9.07 -6.16 4.68
N PRO A 126 9.42 -6.28 5.97
CA PRO A 126 9.70 -7.57 6.61
C PRO A 126 8.58 -8.60 6.50
N THR A 127 7.33 -8.16 6.51
CA THR A 127 6.16 -9.04 6.38
C THR A 127 6.17 -9.75 5.03
N LEU A 128 6.39 -9.03 3.93
CA LEU A 128 6.44 -9.60 2.59
C LEU A 128 7.59 -10.61 2.47
N THR A 129 8.78 -10.25 2.95
CA THR A 129 9.95 -11.15 2.91
C THR A 129 9.70 -12.44 3.68
N ARG A 130 9.04 -12.38 4.83
CA ARG A 130 8.65 -13.58 5.61
C ARG A 130 7.62 -14.42 4.87
N LEU A 131 6.57 -13.80 4.31
CA LEU A 131 5.56 -14.51 3.54
C LEU A 131 6.15 -15.18 2.31
N ALA A 132 7.07 -14.51 1.61
CA ALA A 132 7.80 -15.07 0.48
C ALA A 132 8.65 -16.28 0.90
N ALA A 133 9.36 -16.20 2.04
CA ALA A 133 10.12 -17.32 2.57
C ALA A 133 9.23 -18.52 2.93
N LEU A 134 8.11 -18.27 3.60
CA LEU A 134 7.12 -19.31 3.92
C LEU A 134 6.51 -19.95 2.66
N ALA A 135 6.39 -19.19 1.57
CA ALA A 135 5.91 -19.67 0.28
C ALA A 135 7.01 -20.32 -0.59
N GLY A 136 8.24 -20.50 -0.06
CA GLY A 136 9.36 -21.09 -0.79
C GLY A 136 9.90 -20.20 -1.92
N ARG A 137 9.77 -18.87 -1.82
CA ARG A 137 10.14 -17.89 -2.86
C ARG A 137 11.41 -17.10 -2.55
N SER A 138 12.19 -17.51 -1.55
CA SER A 138 13.44 -16.82 -1.17
C SER A 138 14.45 -16.74 -2.33
N GLU A 139 14.61 -17.82 -3.09
CA GLU A 139 15.51 -17.85 -4.26
C GLU A 139 15.05 -16.90 -5.37
N TYR A 140 13.73 -16.82 -5.60
CA TYR A 140 13.17 -15.88 -6.57
C TYR A 140 13.51 -14.43 -6.21
N LEU A 141 13.29 -14.05 -4.94
CA LEU A 141 13.65 -12.72 -4.44
C LEU A 141 15.15 -12.39 -4.59
N ALA A 142 16.02 -13.38 -4.42
CA ALA A 142 17.47 -13.20 -4.57
C ALA A 142 17.91 -13.12 -6.04
N SER A 143 17.19 -13.77 -6.95
CA SER A 143 17.57 -13.92 -8.36
C SER A 143 17.33 -12.69 -9.24
N VAL A 144 16.32 -11.86 -8.92
CA VAL A 144 15.93 -10.70 -9.75
C VAL A 144 16.07 -9.40 -8.93
N THR A 145 17.29 -8.89 -8.88
CA THR A 145 17.71 -7.75 -8.02
C THR A 145 18.29 -6.57 -8.80
N VAL A 146 18.12 -6.52 -10.12
CA VAL A 146 18.80 -5.51 -10.96
C VAL A 146 17.84 -4.45 -11.50
N VAL A 147 18.05 -3.21 -11.04
CA VAL A 147 17.79 -1.98 -11.80
C VAL A 147 19.15 -1.30 -11.96
N ARG A 148 19.55 -0.97 -13.19
CA ARG A 148 20.86 -0.38 -13.51
C ARG A 148 21.24 0.74 -12.54
N GLN A 149 22.22 0.49 -11.67
CA GLN A 149 23.02 1.54 -11.04
C GLN A 149 24.43 1.43 -11.64
N PRO A 150 24.87 2.36 -12.50
CA PRO A 150 26.17 2.30 -13.16
C PRO A 150 27.34 2.12 -12.18
N ASP A 151 27.22 2.68 -10.98
CA ASP A 151 28.29 2.71 -9.97
C ASP A 151 27.81 2.34 -8.55
N GLY A 152 26.65 1.66 -8.44
CA GLY A 152 25.99 1.41 -7.16
C GLY A 152 25.74 -0.08 -6.87
N ALA A 153 25.49 -0.39 -5.60
CA ALA A 153 25.08 -1.73 -5.19
C ALA A 153 23.73 -2.11 -5.84
N ALA A 154 23.52 -3.41 -6.05
CA ALA A 154 22.26 -3.92 -6.59
C ALA A 154 21.07 -3.51 -5.70
N GLU A 155 20.06 -2.87 -6.31
CA GLU A 155 18.85 -2.42 -5.63
C GLU A 155 17.81 -3.54 -5.58
N GLN A 156 17.45 -4.00 -4.38
CA GLN A 156 16.58 -5.16 -4.19
C GLN A 156 15.09 -4.82 -4.23
N HIS A 157 14.70 -3.54 -4.07
CA HIS A 157 13.30 -3.14 -3.92
C HIS A 157 12.79 -2.23 -5.03
N GLY A 158 13.63 -1.92 -6.01
CA GLY A 158 13.32 -1.04 -7.14
C GLY A 158 12.34 -1.65 -8.14
N ALA A 159 11.79 -0.81 -9.02
CA ALA A 159 10.90 -1.25 -10.09
C ALA A 159 11.61 -2.25 -11.02
N GLY A 160 11.00 -3.41 -11.28
CA GLY A 160 11.60 -4.49 -12.09
C GLY A 160 12.40 -5.53 -11.29
N THR A 161 12.40 -5.44 -9.96
CA THR A 161 12.90 -6.50 -9.07
C THR A 161 11.81 -7.52 -8.74
N ALA A 162 12.20 -8.77 -8.44
CA ALA A 162 11.27 -9.80 -7.96
C ALA A 162 10.54 -9.34 -6.69
N TRP A 163 11.23 -8.61 -5.82
CA TRP A 163 10.62 -8.06 -4.61
C TRP A 163 9.50 -7.08 -4.95
N ASN A 164 9.73 -6.12 -5.84
CA ASN A 164 8.71 -5.14 -6.25
C ASN A 164 7.53 -5.79 -6.98
N GLU A 165 7.77 -6.83 -7.77
CA GLU A 165 6.69 -7.60 -8.41
C GLU A 165 5.84 -8.36 -7.39
N MET A 166 6.49 -9.04 -6.44
CA MET A 166 5.78 -9.72 -5.36
C MET A 166 5.00 -8.74 -4.48
N ASP A 167 5.60 -7.59 -4.16
CA ASP A 167 4.97 -6.50 -3.41
C ASP A 167 3.69 -6.01 -4.10
N ARG A 168 3.77 -5.68 -5.40
CA ARG A 168 2.62 -5.26 -6.20
C ARG A 168 1.55 -6.35 -6.29
N SER A 169 1.95 -7.61 -6.49
CA SER A 169 1.01 -8.72 -6.58
C SER A 169 0.28 -8.97 -5.26
N ALA A 170 0.96 -8.82 -4.12
CA ALA A 170 0.39 -8.99 -2.79
C ALA A 170 -0.61 -7.86 -2.46
N HIS A 171 -0.27 -6.62 -2.77
CA HIS A 171 -1.18 -5.48 -2.63
C HIS A 171 -2.44 -5.65 -3.48
N ARG A 172 -2.28 -6.07 -4.74
CA ARG A 172 -3.41 -6.36 -5.63
C ARG A 172 -4.33 -7.44 -5.05
N LEU A 173 -3.78 -8.58 -4.68
CA LEU A 173 -4.55 -9.70 -4.11
C LEU A 173 -5.35 -9.26 -2.88
N LEU A 174 -4.70 -8.57 -1.92
CA LEU A 174 -5.35 -8.13 -0.69
C LEU A 174 -6.39 -7.03 -0.94
N GLY A 175 -6.17 -6.19 -1.95
CA GLY A 175 -7.17 -5.26 -2.48
C GLY A 175 -8.44 -5.95 -2.95
N TRP A 176 -8.30 -6.99 -3.77
CA TRP A 176 -9.44 -7.79 -4.24
C TRP A 176 -10.17 -8.52 -3.10
N VAL A 177 -9.44 -8.99 -2.08
CA VAL A 177 -10.05 -9.56 -0.86
C VAL A 177 -10.87 -8.49 -0.11
N ALA A 178 -10.31 -7.30 0.09
CA ALA A 178 -11.03 -6.22 0.75
C ALA A 178 -12.27 -5.78 -0.04
N THR A 179 -12.17 -5.72 -1.37
CA THR A 179 -13.30 -5.49 -2.27
C THR A 179 -14.39 -6.55 -2.07
N ALA A 180 -14.03 -7.83 -1.99
CA ALA A 180 -15.00 -8.90 -1.74
C ALA A 180 -15.73 -8.68 -0.41
N VAL A 181 -14.99 -8.35 0.66
CA VAL A 181 -15.57 -8.06 1.99
C VAL A 181 -16.53 -6.86 1.93
N THR A 182 -16.13 -5.77 1.28
CA THR A 182 -17.00 -4.59 1.10
C THR A 182 -18.28 -4.95 0.36
N VAL A 183 -18.20 -5.74 -0.71
CA VAL A 183 -19.38 -6.17 -1.48
C VAL A 183 -20.30 -7.05 -0.64
N ILE A 184 -19.77 -8.05 0.06
CA ILE A 184 -20.56 -8.94 0.93
C ILE A 184 -21.31 -8.13 1.99
N LEU A 185 -20.63 -7.18 2.64
CA LEU A 185 -21.23 -6.30 3.64
C LEU A 185 -22.25 -5.32 3.04
N ALA A 186 -22.02 -4.82 1.83
CA ALA A 186 -22.94 -3.93 1.14
C ALA A 186 -24.24 -4.66 0.76
N LEU A 187 -24.15 -5.89 0.24
CA LEU A 187 -25.30 -6.68 -0.17
C LEU A 187 -26.11 -7.17 1.04
N THR A 188 -25.45 -7.62 2.11
CA THR A 188 -26.14 -8.10 3.32
C THR A 188 -26.91 -7.00 4.05
N LYS A 189 -26.42 -5.75 4.04
CA LYS A 189 -27.13 -4.60 4.64
C LYS A 189 -28.23 -4.04 3.76
N GLY A 190 -28.05 -4.03 2.44
CA GLY A 190 -29.09 -3.58 1.50
C GLY A 190 -30.37 -4.43 1.54
N HIS A 191 -30.31 -5.66 2.05
CA HIS A 191 -31.48 -6.52 2.25
C HIS A 191 -32.22 -6.29 3.57
N ARG A 192 -31.63 -5.54 4.51
CA ARG A 192 -32.18 -5.28 5.85
C ARG A 192 -32.80 -3.89 5.99
N SER A 193 -32.82 -3.11 4.91
CA SER A 193 -33.36 -1.75 4.83
C SER A 193 -34.63 -1.78 4.00
#